data_AF-Q9RPW6-F1
#
_entry.id   AF-Q9RPW6-F1
#
_cell.length_a   1.000
_cell.length_b   1.000
_cell.length_c   1.000
_cell.angle_alpha   90.00
_cell.angle_beta   90.00
_cell.angle_gamma   90.00
#
_symmetry.space_group_name_H-M   'P 1'
#
loop_
_entity.id
_entity.type
_entity.pdbx_description
1 polymer ?
#
loop_
_entity_poly.entity_id
_entity_poly.type
_entity_poly.pdbx_seq_one_letter_code
_entity_poly.pdbx_strand_id
1 'polypeptide(L)'
;TITEETTGFFALGSGPARALSRVEDLFKELNYADQGPNTALVIEGDKAPPAAVIENIAKHCGINPKGLSILYATTWSLAGTVQIAARVLEVAMHKAHALHFALENIIDGTATTPIAPPFPDFVKAMGRTNDAIIYGGRAHLFVKGTDAEAKRLAEGLPSSTCASFGKPFAEIFADVNG
;
A
#
# COMPACT_ATOMS: atom_id res chain seq x y z
N THR A 1 -2.30 -6.34 -8.24
CA THR A 1 -3.57 -7.08 -7.96
C THR A 1 -3.35 -8.54 -8.26
N ILE A 2 -4.03 -9.45 -7.56
CA ILE A 2 -3.92 -10.90 -7.75
C ILE A 2 -5.32 -11.43 -8.06
N THR A 3 -5.46 -12.11 -9.20
CA THR A 3 -6.74 -12.64 -9.66
C THR A 3 -6.63 -14.09 -10.13
N GLU A 4 -7.68 -14.88 -9.93
CA GLU A 4 -7.82 -16.22 -10.51
C GLU A 4 -9.28 -16.46 -10.88
N GLU A 5 -9.53 -16.71 -12.16
CA GLU A 5 -10.88 -16.72 -12.74
C GLU A 5 -11.72 -17.92 -12.29
N THR A 6 -11.11 -19.10 -12.15
CA THR A 6 -11.84 -20.35 -11.84
C THR A 6 -12.48 -20.32 -10.46
N THR A 7 -11.80 -19.72 -9.49
CA THR A 7 -12.23 -19.61 -8.10
C THR A 7 -12.85 -18.24 -7.79
N GLY A 8 -12.77 -17.28 -8.72
CA GLY A 8 -13.19 -15.90 -8.49
C GLY A 8 -12.33 -15.19 -7.44
N PHE A 9 -11.11 -15.67 -7.19
CA PHE A 9 -10.23 -15.06 -6.19
C PHE A 9 -9.76 -13.69 -6.68
N PHE A 10 -9.92 -12.68 -5.84
CA PHE A 10 -9.40 -11.33 -6.07
C PHE A 10 -8.81 -10.81 -4.77
N ALA A 11 -7.60 -10.29 -4.82
CA ALA A 11 -7.03 -9.59 -3.68
C ALA A 11 -5.95 -8.57 -4.04
N LEU A 12 -5.71 -7.64 -3.11
CA LEU A 12 -4.58 -6.72 -3.14
C LEU A 12 -3.40 -7.33 -2.39
N GLY A 13 -2.31 -7.58 -3.11
CA GLY A 13 -1.07 -8.13 -2.57
C GLY A 13 -0.06 -7.03 -2.23
N SER A 14 0.55 -7.12 -1.06
CA SER A 14 1.60 -6.23 -0.55
C SER A 14 2.79 -7.03 -0.03
N GLY A 15 3.92 -6.36 0.21
CA GLY A 15 5.09 -6.98 0.84
C GLY A 15 6.19 -7.41 -0.15
N PRO A 16 7.22 -8.09 0.36
CA PRO A 16 8.49 -8.29 -0.35
C PRO A 16 8.41 -9.15 -1.61
N ALA A 17 7.39 -10.02 -1.75
CA ALA A 17 7.16 -10.77 -2.99
C ALA A 17 7.06 -9.87 -4.24
N ARG A 18 6.60 -8.62 -4.08
CA ARG A 18 6.56 -7.62 -5.15
C ARG A 18 7.96 -7.32 -5.71
N ALA A 19 8.98 -7.24 -4.85
CA ALA A 19 10.34 -6.92 -5.25
C ALA A 19 11.11 -8.09 -5.89
N LEU A 20 10.65 -9.32 -5.70
CA LEU A 20 11.13 -10.49 -6.46
C LEU A 20 10.42 -10.59 -7.81
N SER A 21 9.07 -10.55 -7.77
CA SER A 21 8.25 -10.73 -8.97
C SER A 21 8.37 -9.61 -9.98
N ARG A 22 8.50 -8.35 -9.51
CA ARG A 22 8.68 -7.13 -10.31
C ARG A 22 7.71 -7.03 -11.49
N VAL A 23 6.47 -7.48 -11.28
CA VAL A 23 5.40 -7.42 -12.29
C VAL A 23 4.88 -5.99 -12.51
N GLU A 24 5.23 -5.08 -11.60
CA GLU A 24 4.83 -3.67 -11.63
C GLU A 24 5.93 -2.81 -12.26
N ASP A 25 5.54 -1.86 -13.12
CA ASP A 25 6.48 -0.93 -13.78
C ASP A 25 7.30 -0.10 -12.77
N LEU A 26 6.77 0.12 -11.57
CA LEU A 26 7.44 0.80 -10.46
C LEU A 26 8.87 0.28 -10.22
N PHE A 27 9.12 -1.02 -10.35
CA PHE A 27 10.46 -1.58 -10.09
C PHE A 27 11.48 -1.21 -11.17
N LYS A 28 11.04 -0.78 -12.36
CA LYS A 28 11.93 -0.20 -13.38
C LYS A 28 12.41 1.19 -12.95
N GLU A 29 11.53 1.97 -12.33
CA GLU A 29 11.83 3.32 -11.84
C GLU A 29 12.71 3.28 -10.58
N LEU A 30 12.42 2.37 -9.65
CA LEU A 30 13.19 2.22 -8.41
C LEU A 30 14.57 1.57 -8.61
N ASN A 31 14.80 0.93 -9.76
CA ASN A 31 16.00 0.14 -10.03
C ASN A 31 16.35 -0.84 -8.88
N TYR A 32 15.32 -1.46 -8.30
CA TYR A 32 15.45 -2.37 -7.17
C TYR A 32 14.98 -3.78 -7.54
N ALA A 33 15.74 -4.76 -7.07
CA ALA A 33 15.40 -6.17 -7.22
C ALA A 33 15.88 -6.94 -5.99
N ASP A 34 14.96 -7.63 -5.35
CA ASP A 34 15.31 -8.56 -4.29
C ASP A 34 15.82 -9.88 -4.89
N GLN A 35 16.53 -10.67 -4.09
CA GLN A 35 17.02 -11.99 -4.48
C GLN A 35 16.94 -12.94 -3.29
N GLY A 36 16.35 -14.12 -3.50
CA GLY A 36 16.33 -15.14 -2.46
C GLY A 36 15.36 -16.27 -2.78
N PRO A 37 15.52 -17.43 -2.10
CA PRO A 37 14.62 -18.57 -2.28
C PRO A 37 13.29 -18.42 -1.53
N ASN A 38 13.22 -17.44 -0.60
CA ASN A 38 12.10 -17.26 0.31
C ASN A 38 11.57 -15.83 0.23
N THR A 39 10.25 -15.68 0.38
CA THR A 39 9.61 -14.36 0.44
C THR A 39 8.29 -14.40 1.18
N ALA A 40 7.71 -13.23 1.39
CA ALA A 40 6.39 -13.08 1.99
C ALA A 40 5.48 -12.19 1.14
N LEU A 41 4.20 -12.53 1.14
CA LEU A 41 3.14 -11.71 0.57
C LEU A 41 2.06 -11.51 1.64
N VAL A 42 1.60 -10.27 1.79
CA VAL A 42 0.47 -9.90 2.64
C VAL A 42 -0.72 -9.62 1.75
N ILE A 43 -1.85 -10.26 2.03
CA ILE A 43 -3.07 -10.14 1.26
C ILE A 43 -4.19 -9.57 2.13
N GLU A 44 -4.89 -8.56 1.62
CA GLU A 44 -6.14 -8.12 2.22
C GLU A 44 -7.28 -9.06 1.76
N GLY A 45 -7.76 -9.90 2.67
CA GLY A 45 -8.72 -10.96 2.36
C GLY A 45 -9.14 -11.78 3.58
N ASP A 46 -10.29 -12.45 3.47
CA ASP A 46 -10.88 -13.26 4.56
C ASP A 46 -10.46 -14.74 4.53
N LYS A 47 -9.76 -15.17 3.47
CA LYS A 47 -9.42 -16.57 3.20
C LYS A 47 -8.01 -16.69 2.64
N ALA A 48 -7.42 -17.87 2.85
CA ALA A 48 -6.19 -18.25 2.18
C ALA A 48 -6.40 -18.31 0.65
N PRO A 49 -5.40 -17.88 -0.15
CA PRO A 49 -5.48 -18.01 -1.60
C PRO A 49 -5.51 -19.49 -2.04
N PRO A 50 -6.20 -19.81 -3.15
CA PRO A 50 -6.16 -21.15 -3.74
C PRO A 50 -4.74 -21.58 -4.13
N ALA A 51 -4.50 -22.89 -4.20
CA ALA A 51 -3.20 -23.45 -4.57
C ALA A 51 -2.68 -22.92 -5.92
N ALA A 52 -3.55 -22.79 -6.93
CA ALA A 52 -3.20 -22.21 -8.23
C ALA A 52 -2.67 -20.77 -8.13
N VAL A 53 -3.23 -19.96 -7.22
CA VAL A 53 -2.75 -18.59 -6.96
C VAL A 53 -1.36 -18.62 -6.32
N ILE A 54 -1.14 -19.52 -5.35
CA ILE A 54 0.16 -19.70 -4.68
C ILE A 54 1.24 -20.10 -5.70
N GLU A 55 0.94 -21.07 -6.56
CA GLU A 55 1.85 -21.50 -7.63
C GLU A 55 2.18 -20.37 -8.60
N ASN A 56 1.18 -19.58 -8.99
CA ASN A 56 1.37 -18.45 -9.88
C ASN A 56 2.24 -17.35 -9.27
N ILE A 57 2.03 -17.01 -7.98
CA ILE A 57 2.86 -16.04 -7.26
C ILE A 57 4.30 -16.54 -7.16
N ALA A 58 4.49 -17.80 -6.75
CA ALA A 58 5.82 -18.39 -6.62
C ALA A 58 6.59 -18.41 -7.95
N LYS A 59 5.89 -18.74 -9.07
CA LYS A 59 6.44 -18.70 -10.42
C LYS A 59 6.92 -17.29 -10.79
N HIS A 60 6.12 -16.26 -10.56
CA HIS A 60 6.52 -14.88 -10.84
C HIS A 60 7.70 -14.43 -9.98
N CYS A 61 7.76 -14.89 -8.72
CA CYS A 61 8.88 -14.61 -7.83
C CYS A 61 10.15 -15.43 -8.16
N GLY A 62 10.07 -16.43 -9.04
CA GLY A 62 11.19 -17.30 -9.37
C GLY A 62 11.61 -18.26 -8.25
N ILE A 63 10.67 -18.65 -7.37
CA ILE A 63 10.95 -19.48 -6.19
C ILE A 63 10.11 -20.76 -6.14
N ASN A 64 10.50 -21.70 -5.28
CA ASN A 64 9.66 -22.85 -4.94
C ASN A 64 8.46 -22.36 -4.09
N PRO A 65 7.22 -22.86 -4.30
CA PRO A 65 6.07 -22.53 -3.46
C PRO A 65 6.30 -22.71 -1.94
N LYS A 66 7.18 -23.65 -1.54
CA LYS A 66 7.57 -23.83 -0.12
C LYS A 66 8.33 -22.64 0.47
N GLY A 67 8.93 -21.79 -0.36
CA GLY A 67 9.59 -20.55 0.04
C GLY A 67 8.64 -19.35 0.14
N LEU A 68 7.37 -19.49 -0.28
CA LEU A 68 6.37 -18.43 -0.22
C LEU A 68 5.56 -18.49 1.08
N SER A 69 5.70 -17.48 1.93
CA SER A 69 4.82 -17.28 3.09
C SER A 69 3.71 -16.29 2.75
N ILE A 70 2.45 -16.66 3.00
CA ILE A 70 1.31 -15.76 2.77
C ILE A 70 0.65 -15.44 4.10
N LEU A 71 0.57 -14.15 4.40
CA LEU A 71 -0.23 -13.61 5.48
C LEU A 71 -1.50 -13.02 4.88
N TYR A 72 -2.64 -13.23 5.52
CA TYR A 72 -3.89 -12.61 5.10
C TYR A 72 -4.70 -12.14 6.30
N ALA A 73 -5.39 -11.01 6.12
CA ALA A 73 -6.23 -10.42 7.14
C ALA A 73 -7.35 -9.61 6.47
N THR A 74 -8.54 -9.60 7.08
CA THR A 74 -9.61 -8.70 6.66
C THR A 74 -9.30 -7.27 7.06
N THR A 75 -9.78 -6.30 6.28
CA THR A 75 -9.67 -4.85 6.53
C THR A 75 -10.15 -4.46 7.93
N TRP A 76 -11.17 -5.17 8.43
CA TRP A 76 -11.81 -4.92 9.71
C TRP A 76 -11.26 -5.74 10.88
N SER A 77 -10.20 -6.52 10.67
CA SER A 77 -9.49 -7.17 11.78
C SER A 77 -8.50 -6.20 12.43
N LEU A 78 -8.03 -6.51 13.65
CA LEU A 78 -6.96 -5.73 14.28
C LEU A 78 -5.69 -5.70 13.41
N ALA A 79 -5.33 -6.83 12.79
CA ALA A 79 -4.20 -6.89 11.88
C ALA A 79 -4.42 -5.99 10.64
N GLY A 80 -5.64 -5.96 10.10
CA GLY A 80 -6.04 -5.10 8.99
C GLY A 80 -5.95 -3.61 9.33
N THR A 81 -6.53 -3.18 10.44
CA THR A 81 -6.51 -1.76 10.83
C THR A 81 -5.10 -1.28 11.17
N VAL A 82 -4.28 -2.13 11.81
CA VAL A 82 -2.87 -1.82 12.12
C VAL A 82 -2.02 -1.74 10.87
N GLN A 83 -2.11 -2.72 9.94
CA GLN A 83 -1.26 -2.71 8.75
C GLN A 83 -1.60 -1.53 7.82
N ILE A 84 -2.87 -1.12 7.71
CA ILE A 84 -3.23 0.06 6.93
C ILE A 84 -2.69 1.32 7.60
N ALA A 85 -2.88 1.49 8.90
CA ALA A 85 -2.28 2.61 9.64
C ALA A 85 -0.75 2.68 9.47
N ALA A 86 -0.06 1.53 9.48
CA ALA A 86 1.38 1.44 9.28
C ALA A 86 1.85 1.92 7.89
N ARG A 87 0.96 2.08 6.91
CA ARG A 87 1.26 2.61 5.57
C ARG A 87 1.31 4.13 5.51
N VAL A 88 1.08 4.85 6.60
CA VAL A 88 1.08 6.34 6.58
C VAL A 88 2.34 6.94 5.95
N LEU A 89 3.52 6.35 6.17
CA LEU A 89 4.75 6.78 5.51
C LEU A 89 4.76 6.40 4.01
N GLU A 90 4.31 5.19 3.68
CA GLU A 90 4.21 4.71 2.29
C GLU A 90 3.28 5.60 1.47
N VAL A 91 2.13 6.03 2.01
CA VAL A 91 1.22 6.97 1.35
C VAL A 91 1.90 8.31 1.05
N ALA A 92 2.72 8.81 1.99
CA ALA A 92 3.51 10.02 1.75
C ALA A 92 4.57 9.81 0.64
N MET A 93 5.26 8.67 0.63
CA MET A 93 6.23 8.31 -0.41
C MET A 93 5.57 8.15 -1.78
N HIS A 94 4.43 7.47 -1.84
CA HIS A 94 3.64 7.29 -3.05
C HIS A 94 3.15 8.64 -3.59
N LYS A 95 2.68 9.54 -2.72
CA LYS A 95 2.29 10.90 -3.14
C LYS A 95 3.50 11.71 -3.60
N ALA A 96 4.66 11.60 -2.95
CA ALA A 96 5.89 12.25 -3.40
C ALA A 96 6.29 11.80 -4.81
N HIS A 97 6.20 10.50 -5.10
CA HIS A 97 6.40 9.93 -6.43
C HIS A 97 5.39 10.49 -7.46
N ALA A 98 4.11 10.53 -7.11
CA ALA A 98 3.06 11.10 -7.96
C ALA A 98 3.21 12.63 -8.20
N LEU A 99 3.93 13.33 -7.32
CA LEU A 99 4.31 14.74 -7.49
C LEU A 99 5.64 14.89 -8.27
N HIS A 100 6.18 13.79 -8.78
CA HIS A 100 7.46 13.72 -9.51
C HIS A 100 8.65 14.23 -8.68
N PHE A 101 8.60 14.06 -7.36
CA PHE A 101 9.77 14.25 -6.52
C PHE A 101 10.71 13.06 -6.70
N ALA A 102 11.99 13.35 -6.99
CA ALA A 102 13.02 12.33 -7.14
C ALA A 102 13.15 11.50 -5.85
N LEU A 103 12.80 10.21 -5.89
CA LEU A 103 12.73 9.37 -4.70
C LEU A 103 14.11 9.15 -4.06
N GLU A 104 15.19 9.19 -4.85
CA GLU A 104 16.58 9.17 -4.40
C GLU A 104 16.98 10.39 -3.55
N ASN A 105 16.19 11.47 -3.61
CA ASN A 105 16.36 12.64 -2.76
C ASN A 105 15.64 12.50 -1.41
N ILE A 106 14.81 11.48 -1.20
CA ILE A 106 14.25 11.18 0.13
C ILE A 106 15.22 10.25 0.86
N ILE A 107 15.78 10.74 1.97
CA ILE A 107 16.84 10.05 2.71
C ILE A 107 16.26 9.20 3.83
N ASP A 108 15.25 9.72 4.52
CA ASP A 108 14.59 9.05 5.63
C ASP A 108 13.20 9.67 5.84
N GLY A 109 12.37 9.03 6.66
CA GLY A 109 11.10 9.58 7.06
C GLY A 109 10.48 8.86 8.24
N THR A 110 9.64 9.58 8.97
CA THR A 110 8.82 9.03 10.04
C THR A 110 7.39 9.53 9.88
N ALA A 111 6.42 8.70 10.23
CA ALA A 111 5.03 9.08 10.15
C ALA A 111 4.16 8.39 11.20
N THR A 112 3.09 9.06 11.60
CA THR A 112 2.14 8.62 12.63
C THR A 112 0.71 8.85 12.16
N THR A 113 -0.19 7.94 12.50
CA THR A 113 -1.63 8.03 12.23
C THR A 113 -2.38 7.27 13.33
N PRO A 114 -3.64 7.62 13.67
CA PRO A 114 -4.45 6.80 14.56
C PRO A 114 -4.78 5.43 13.96
N ILE A 115 -4.97 4.41 14.81
CA ILE A 115 -5.55 3.14 14.37
C ILE A 115 -7.07 3.29 14.35
N ALA A 116 -7.69 3.08 13.19
CA ALA A 116 -9.14 3.15 13.06
C ALA A 116 -9.84 2.04 13.87
N PRO A 117 -10.98 2.33 14.54
CA PRO A 117 -11.77 1.30 15.18
C PRO A 117 -12.29 0.26 14.17
N PRO A 118 -12.06 -1.04 14.41
CA PRO A 118 -12.61 -2.12 13.60
C PRO A 118 -14.11 -1.99 13.36
N PHE A 119 -14.56 -2.32 12.14
CA PHE A 119 -15.98 -2.34 11.79
C PHE A 119 -16.24 -3.47 10.78
N PRO A 120 -17.09 -4.47 11.07
CA PRO A 120 -17.22 -5.71 10.29
C PRO A 120 -17.99 -5.52 8.97
N ASP A 121 -17.54 -4.60 8.12
CA ASP A 121 -18.04 -4.28 6.79
C ASP A 121 -16.86 -3.75 5.98
N PHE A 122 -16.63 -4.33 4.80
CA PHE A 122 -15.44 -4.03 3.98
C PHE A 122 -15.35 -2.56 3.60
N VAL A 123 -16.43 -1.99 3.05
CA VAL A 123 -16.45 -0.61 2.55
C VAL A 123 -16.28 0.39 3.69
N LYS A 124 -16.97 0.18 4.82
CA LYS A 124 -16.84 1.05 5.99
C LYS A 124 -15.47 0.92 6.66
N ALA A 125 -14.91 -0.28 6.74
CA ALA A 125 -13.57 -0.48 7.28
C ALA A 125 -12.50 0.17 6.41
N MET A 126 -12.58 0.00 5.09
CA MET A 126 -11.72 0.64 4.11
C MET A 126 -11.82 2.17 4.21
N GLY A 127 -13.04 2.71 4.29
CA GLY A 127 -13.26 4.14 4.52
C GLY A 127 -12.56 4.65 5.77
N ARG A 128 -12.84 4.03 6.93
CA ARG A 128 -12.27 4.46 8.22
C ARG A 128 -10.75 4.34 8.29
N THR A 129 -10.18 3.28 7.73
CA THR A 129 -8.73 3.04 7.76
C THR A 129 -7.98 4.00 6.84
N ASN A 130 -8.53 4.31 5.66
CA ASN A 130 -7.98 5.35 4.79
C ASN A 130 -8.16 6.74 5.38
N ASP A 131 -9.32 7.03 5.99
CA ASP A 131 -9.58 8.31 6.67
C ASP A 131 -8.60 8.58 7.81
N ALA A 132 -8.16 7.55 8.53
CA ALA A 132 -7.13 7.69 9.56
C ALA A 132 -5.84 8.28 8.98
N ILE A 133 -5.43 7.86 7.78
CA ILE A 133 -4.24 8.40 7.09
C ILE A 133 -4.55 9.78 6.52
N ILE A 134 -5.65 9.92 5.79
CA ILE A 134 -6.02 11.15 5.06
C ILE A 134 -6.18 12.34 6.01
N TYR A 135 -6.83 12.12 7.16
CA TYR A 135 -7.22 13.19 8.08
C TYR A 135 -6.41 13.19 9.39
N GLY A 136 -5.81 12.07 9.76
CA GLY A 136 -5.04 11.91 11.00
C GLY A 136 -3.55 11.63 10.80
N GLY A 137 -3.09 11.44 9.56
CA GLY A 137 -1.70 11.16 9.23
C GLY A 137 -0.81 12.39 9.38
N ARG A 138 0.38 12.19 9.93
CA ARG A 138 1.47 13.17 9.96
C ARG A 138 2.73 12.49 9.49
N ALA A 139 3.40 13.07 8.50
CA ALA A 139 4.67 12.57 7.99
C ALA A 139 5.75 13.65 8.10
N HIS A 140 6.96 13.23 8.42
CA HIS A 140 8.18 14.04 8.40
C HIS A 140 9.16 13.32 7.47
N LEU A 141 9.58 13.99 6.39
CA LEU A 141 10.53 13.45 5.43
C LEU A 141 11.83 14.25 5.50
N PHE A 142 12.96 13.55 5.52
CA PHE A 142 14.29 14.14 5.42
C PHE A 142 14.73 14.06 3.95
N VAL A 143 14.91 15.23 3.30
CA VAL A 143 15.17 15.29 1.86
C VAL A 143 16.46 16.04 1.52
N LYS A 144 17.06 15.68 0.39
CA LYS A 144 18.08 16.45 -0.32
C LYS A 144 17.44 17.33 -1.38
N GLY A 145 18.16 18.35 -1.82
CA GLY A 145 17.74 19.29 -2.87
C GLY A 145 17.73 20.73 -2.36
N THR A 146 17.09 21.60 -3.12
CA THR A 146 16.93 23.02 -2.77
C THR A 146 15.77 23.24 -1.80
N ASP A 147 15.82 24.32 -1.03
CA ASP A 147 14.70 24.75 -0.17
C ASP A 147 13.39 24.91 -0.97
N ALA A 148 13.49 25.34 -2.23
CA ALA A 148 12.35 25.51 -3.12
C ALA A 148 11.70 24.16 -3.51
N GLU A 149 12.49 23.12 -3.74
CA GLU A 149 11.99 21.76 -4.01
C GLU A 149 11.38 21.14 -2.76
N ALA A 150 12.05 21.27 -1.61
CA ALA A 150 11.54 20.81 -0.33
C ALA A 150 10.22 21.49 0.04
N LYS A 151 10.12 22.82 -0.15
CA LYS A 151 8.89 23.57 0.06
C LYS A 151 7.77 23.12 -0.86
N ARG A 152 8.04 22.96 -2.15
CA ARG A 152 7.05 22.49 -3.14
C ARG A 152 6.51 21.10 -2.78
N LEU A 153 7.38 20.18 -2.36
CA LEU A 153 6.97 18.87 -1.87
C LEU A 153 6.09 19.00 -0.63
N ALA A 154 6.51 19.78 0.37
CA ALA A 154 5.77 19.99 1.61
C ALA A 154 4.36 20.59 1.38
N GLU A 155 4.22 21.50 0.42
CA GLU A 155 2.93 22.12 0.06
C GLU A 155 2.03 21.17 -0.75
N GLY A 156 2.59 20.27 -1.56
CA GLY A 156 1.84 19.34 -2.42
C GLY A 156 1.46 18.00 -1.77
N LEU A 157 2.17 17.58 -0.71
CA LEU A 157 1.95 16.30 -0.03
C LEU A 157 0.59 16.17 0.69
N PRO A 158 0.09 17.17 1.42
CA PRO A 158 -1.13 17.02 2.21
C PRO A 158 -2.34 16.63 1.36
N SER A 159 -3.16 15.73 1.90
CA SER A 159 -4.43 15.29 1.30
C SER A 159 -5.38 16.46 1.02
N SER A 160 -5.27 17.54 1.80
CA SER A 160 -6.04 18.79 1.65
C SER A 160 -5.81 19.54 0.33
N THR A 161 -4.82 19.13 -0.47
CA THR A 161 -4.62 19.65 -1.83
C THR A 161 -5.50 18.98 -2.88
N CYS A 162 -6.18 17.89 -2.53
CA CYS A 162 -7.08 17.17 -3.43
C CYS A 162 -8.48 17.82 -3.46
N ALA A 163 -9.09 17.89 -4.66
CA ALA A 163 -10.43 18.45 -4.83
C ALA A 163 -11.52 17.68 -4.05
N SER A 164 -11.32 16.39 -3.79
CA SER A 164 -12.26 15.55 -3.02
C SER A 164 -12.06 15.61 -1.51
N PHE A 165 -11.09 16.40 -1.01
CA PHE A 165 -10.83 16.50 0.42
C PHE A 165 -12.04 17.06 1.17
N GLY A 166 -12.32 16.49 2.36
CA GLY A 166 -13.40 16.92 3.25
C GLY A 166 -14.56 15.93 3.35
N LYS A 167 -14.60 14.90 2.49
CA LYS A 167 -15.56 13.79 2.58
C LYS A 167 -14.91 12.52 3.15
N PRO A 168 -15.61 11.69 3.93
CA PRO A 168 -15.13 10.35 4.27
C PRO A 168 -14.74 9.55 3.01
N PHE A 169 -13.67 8.77 3.07
CA PHE A 169 -13.17 8.03 1.91
C PHE A 169 -14.21 7.07 1.33
N ALA A 170 -15.09 6.50 2.16
CA ALA A 170 -16.19 5.67 1.68
C ALA A 170 -17.14 6.42 0.73
N GLU A 171 -17.37 7.72 0.97
CA GLU A 171 -18.19 8.56 0.08
C GLU A 171 -17.41 8.93 -1.19
N ILE A 172 -16.12 9.25 -1.06
CA ILE A 172 -15.24 9.51 -2.22
C ILE A 172 -15.18 8.29 -3.14
N PHE A 173 -15.12 7.09 -2.56
CA PHE A 173 -15.11 5.84 -3.31
C PHE A 173 -16.45 5.60 -4.02
N ALA A 174 -17.57 5.83 -3.33
CA ALA A 174 -18.91 5.76 -3.91
C ALA A 174 -19.11 6.74 -5.08
N ASP A 175 -18.57 7.96 -4.99
CA ASP A 175 -18.64 8.99 -6.03
C ASP A 175 -17.98 8.55 -7.36
N VAL A 176 -17.07 7.56 -7.33
CA VAL A 176 -16.37 7.02 -8.51
C VAL A 176 -16.81 5.60 -8.92
N ASN A 177 -17.97 5.16 -8.42
CA ASN A 177 -18.51 3.80 -8.63
C ASN A 177 -17.65 2.69 -8.01
N GLY A 178 -16.96 3.00 -6.91
CA GLY A 178 -16.32 2.03 -6.01
C GLY A 178 -17.17 1.80 -4.76
#